data_AF-A0A933A5A2-F1
#
_entry.id   AF-A0A933A5A2-F1
#
_cell.length_a   1.000
_cell.length_b   1.000
_cell.length_c   1.000
_cell.angle_alpha   90.00
_cell.angle_beta   90.00
_cell.angle_gamma   90.00
#
_symmetry.space_group_name_H-M   'P 1'
#
loop_
_entity.id
_entity.type
_entity.pdbx_description
1 polymer ?
#
loop_
_entity_poly.entity_id
_entity_poly.type
_entity_poly.pdbx_seq_one_letter_code
_entity_poly.pdbx_strand_id
1 'polypeptide(L)' 'MTKEQFESYRLPEGSLICLECADQGRLIGYLERVTDTHLTLVGSIKVRPVGFRQIPLEDIQKIFNVTLHELAPP' A
#
# COMPACT_ATOMS: atom_id res chain seq x y z
N MET A 1 8.61 0.36 -9.45
CA MET A 1 9.79 0.34 -8.54
C MET A 1 10.38 -1.07 -8.39
N THR A 2 11.55 -1.26 -7.76
CA THR A 2 12.11 -2.59 -7.42
C THR A 2 11.78 -3.01 -5.97
N LYS A 3 11.89 -4.32 -5.64
CA LYS A 3 11.68 -4.82 -4.26
C LYS A 3 12.65 -4.20 -3.26
N GLU A 4 13.93 -4.06 -3.60
CA GLU A 4 14.92 -3.42 -2.71
C GLU A 4 14.54 -1.98 -2.37
N GLN A 5 13.99 -1.23 -3.34
CA GLN A 5 13.45 0.10 -3.08
C GLN A 5 12.27 0.04 -2.11
N PHE A 6 11.37 -0.94 -2.23
CA PHE A 6 10.27 -1.11 -1.29
C PHE A 6 10.77 -1.43 0.13
N GLU A 7 11.72 -2.36 0.27
CA GLU A 7 12.26 -2.78 1.56
C GLU A 7 13.00 -1.63 2.29
N SER A 8 13.51 -0.65 1.54
CA SER A 8 14.08 0.57 2.10
C SER A 8 13.08 1.41 2.93
N TYR A 9 11.77 1.28 2.67
CA TYR A 9 10.73 1.98 3.43
C TYR A 9 10.47 1.35 4.80
N ARG A 10 10.99 0.14 5.07
CA ARG A 10 10.84 -0.57 6.36
C ARG A 10 9.39 -0.62 6.87
N LEU A 11 8.44 -0.82 5.96
CA LEU A 11 7.01 -0.89 6.29
C LEU A 11 6.68 -2.30 6.80
N PRO A 12 6.26 -2.46 8.07
CA PRO A 12 5.86 -3.78 8.57
C PRO A 12 4.55 -4.25 7.93
N GLU A 13 4.38 -5.57 7.81
CA GLU A 13 3.07 -6.17 7.49
C GLU A 13 2.02 -5.68 8.51
N GLY A 14 0.81 -5.39 8.05
CA GLY A 14 -0.26 -4.71 8.78
C GLY A 14 -0.20 -3.19 8.73
N SER A 15 0.82 -2.57 8.10
CA SER A 15 0.86 -1.11 7.96
C SER A 15 -0.19 -0.59 7.00
N LEU A 16 -0.92 0.46 7.39
CA LEU A 16 -1.77 1.19 6.47
C LEU A 16 -0.89 2.02 5.52
N ILE A 17 -0.95 1.71 4.23
CA ILE A 17 -0.14 2.36 3.21
C ILE A 17 -1.01 2.88 2.08
N CYS A 18 -0.58 3.98 1.48
CA CYS A 18 -1.15 4.53 0.26
C CYS A 18 -0.14 4.37 -0.87
N LEU A 19 -0.55 3.69 -1.94
CA LEU A 19 0.22 3.47 -3.15
C LEU A 19 -0.29 4.38 -4.26
N GLU A 20 0.61 5.13 -4.89
CA GLU A 20 0.33 5.82 -6.13
C GLU A 20 0.79 4.93 -7.29
N CYS A 21 -0.18 4.34 -7.99
CA CYS A 21 0.03 3.46 -9.13
C CYS A 21 -0.12 4.24 -10.44
N ALA A 22 0.63 3.87 -11.48
CA ALA A 22 0.63 4.55 -12.76
C ALA A 22 -0.76 4.63 -13.42
N ASP A 23 -1.48 3.51 -13.51
CA ASP A 23 -2.77 3.43 -14.19
C ASP A 23 -3.99 3.47 -13.26
N GLN A 24 -3.81 3.11 -11.98
CA GLN A 24 -4.91 2.93 -11.04
C GLN A 24 -5.08 4.12 -10.08
N GLY A 25 -4.22 5.13 -10.17
CA GLY A 25 -4.20 6.27 -9.27
C GLY A 25 -3.79 5.85 -7.86
N ARG A 26 -4.46 6.41 -6.84
CA ARG A 26 -4.12 6.15 -5.43
C ARG A 26 -4.94 5.00 -4.84
N LEU A 27 -4.25 4.01 -4.32
CA LEU A 27 -4.81 2.86 -3.61
C LEU A 27 -4.41 2.92 -2.15
N ILE A 28 -5.37 2.77 -1.24
CA ILE A 28 -5.12 2.74 0.20
C ILE A 28 -5.53 1.38 0.71
N GLY A 29 -4.66 0.73 1.49
CA GLY A 29 -4.95 -0.53 2.15
C GLY A 29 -3.86 -0.94 3.13
N TYR A 30 -4.10 -2.04 3.84
CA TYR A 30 -3.12 -2.61 4.74
C TYR A 30 -2.14 -3.48 3.96
N LEU A 31 -0.85 -3.24 4.15
CA LEU A 31 0.20 -4.08 3.61
C LEU A 31 0.08 -5.47 4.22
N GLU A 32 -0.23 -6.49 3.43
CA GLU A 32 -0.22 -7.86 3.94
C GLU A 32 1.10 -8.55 3.68
N ARG A 33 1.58 -8.50 2.44
CA ARG A 33 2.76 -9.24 1.99
C ARG A 33 3.43 -8.54 0.84
N VAL A 34 4.77 -8.60 0.79
CA VAL A 34 5.57 -8.18 -0.37
C VAL A 34 6.35 -9.36 -0.91
N THR A 35 6.31 -9.51 -2.23
CA THR A 35 7.08 -10.49 -3.01
C THR A 35 8.05 -9.76 -3.93
N ASP A 36 8.90 -10.49 -4.64
CA ASP A 36 9.87 -9.91 -5.58
C ASP A 36 9.22 -9.15 -6.75
N THR A 37 7.96 -9.46 -7.06
CA THR A 37 7.26 -8.91 -8.23
C THR A 37 5.98 -8.15 -7.86
N HIS A 38 5.34 -8.49 -6.74
CA HIS A 38 4.04 -7.93 -6.36
C HIS A 38 3.95 -7.60 -4.88
N LEU A 39 3.09 -6.63 -4.56
CA LEU A 39 2.67 -6.27 -3.22
C LEU A 39 1.20 -6.61 -3.03
N THR A 40 0.84 -7.22 -1.90
CA THR A 40 -0.53 -7.57 -1.55
C THR A 40 -1.08 -6.57 -0.55
N LEU A 41 -2.16 -5.88 -0.92
CA LEU A 41 -2.94 -5.02 -0.05
C LEU A 41 -4.24 -5.71 0.37
N VAL A 42 -4.64 -5.48 1.62
CA VAL A 42 -5.93 -5.91 2.17
C VAL A 42 -6.74 -4.71 2.58
N GLY A 43 -8.02 -4.70 2.18
CA GLY A 43 -8.98 -3.67 2.57
C GLY A 43 -8.78 -2.37 1.80
N SER A 44 -9.50 -2.21 0.70
CA SER A 44 -9.56 -0.93 0.00
C SER A 44 -10.58 -0.01 0.68
N ILE A 45 -10.15 1.19 1.11
CA ILE A 45 -11.04 2.24 1.62
C ILE A 45 -11.77 2.90 0.44
N LYS A 46 -12.52 2.13 -0.33
CA LYS A 46 -13.59 2.63 -1.21
C LYS A 46 -14.47 1.45 -1.58
N VAL A 47 -15.46 1.21 -0.72
CA VAL A 47 -16.74 0.58 -1.07
C VAL A 47 -16.65 -0.94 -1.37
N ARG A 48 -17.11 -1.78 -0.42
CA ARG A 48 -17.36 -3.24 -0.50
C ARG A 48 -16.21 -4.18 -0.05
N PRO A 49 -16.51 -5.44 0.33
CA PRO A 49 -15.71 -6.19 1.28
C PRO A 49 -14.37 -6.63 0.69
N VAL A 50 -13.32 -6.17 1.37
CA VAL A 50 -12.06 -6.84 1.72
C VAL A 50 -11.66 -8.02 0.82
N GLY A 51 -11.16 -7.70 -0.38
CA GLY A 51 -10.38 -8.63 -1.19
C GLY A 51 -8.89 -8.38 -1.03
N PHE A 52 -8.08 -9.43 -1.17
CA PHE A 52 -6.65 -9.32 -1.38
C PHE A 52 -6.41 -8.74 -2.77
N ARG A 53 -5.71 -7.62 -2.86
CA ARG A 53 -5.34 -7.01 -4.14
C ARG A 53 -3.83 -7.11 -4.31
N GLN A 54 -3.41 -7.86 -5.32
CA GLN A 54 -2.02 -7.93 -5.74
C GLN A 54 -1.73 -6.80 -6.71
N ILE A 55 -0.67 -6.05 -6.45
CA ILE A 55 -0.26 -4.87 -7.20
C ILE A 55 1.19 -5.10 -7.64
N PRO A 56 1.49 -5.12 -8.95
CA PRO A 56 2.86 -5.25 -9.43
C PRO A 56 3.73 -4.13 -8.88
N LEU A 57 4.94 -4.45 -8.40
CA LEU A 57 5.86 -3.43 -7.91
C LEU A 57 6.25 -2.44 -9.01
N GLU A 58 6.30 -2.89 -10.26
CA GLU A 58 6.56 -2.03 -11.42
C GLU A 58 5.54 -0.88 -11.56
N ASP A 59 4.26 -1.15 -11.27
CA ASP A 59 3.18 -0.16 -11.35
C ASP A 59 3.22 0.89 -10.24
N ILE A 60 3.90 0.58 -9.12
CA ILE A 60 4.01 1.48 -7.97
C ILE A 60 5.04 2.57 -8.28
N GLN A 61 4.55 3.81 -8.35
CA GLN A 61 5.36 5.00 -8.54
C GLN A 61 5.81 5.59 -7.19
N LYS A 62 4.90 5.64 -6.21
CA LYS A 62 5.19 6.18 -4.87
C LYS A 62 4.42 5.42 -3.78
N ILE A 63 5.02 5.43 -2.60
CA ILE A 63 4.44 4.86 -1.38
C ILE A 63 4.39 5.95 -0.33
N PHE A 64 3.25 6.10 0.30
CA PHE A 64 3.04 6.98 1.44
C PHE A 64 2.67 6.11 2.64
N ASN A 65 3.49 6.17 3.69
CA ASN A 65 3.12 5.58 4.97
C ASN A 65 1.97 6.41 5.56
N VAL A 66 0.84 5.78 5.83
CA VAL A 66 -0.32 6.44 6.45
C VAL A 66 -0.31 6.07 7.92
N THR A 67 0.40 6.85 8.73
CA THR A 67 0.23 6.80 10.18
C THR A 67 -1.15 7.35 10.53
N LEU A 68 -1.98 6.53 11.18
CA LEU A 68 -3.18 6.96 11.90
C LEU A 68 -2.77 7.79 13.14
N HIS A 69 -2.02 8.88 12.96
CA HIS A 69 -1.81 9.88 13.99
C HIS A 69 -2.76 11.05 13.72
N GLU A 70 -3.78 11.13 14.56
CA GLU A 70 -4.66 12.28 14.79
C GLU A 70 -5.52 12.79 13.63
N LEU A 71 -6.63 12.09 13.39
CA LEU A 71 -7.95 12.76 13.31
C LEU A 71 -8.42 13.09 14.75
N ALA A 72 -7.55 13.72 15.56
CA ALA A 72 -8.01 14.44 16.73
C ALA A 72 -8.48 15.79 16.18
N PRO A 73 -9.79 16.11 16.23
CA PRO A 73 -10.21 17.47 15.94
C PRO A 73 -9.53 18.41 16.96
N PRO A 74 -9.08 19.61 16.55
CA PRO A 74 -8.68 20.65 17.50
C PRO A 74 -9.84 21.01 18.44
#